data_AF-A0A7V6G7H1-F1
#
_entry.id   AF-A0A7V6G7H1-F1
#
_cell.length_a   1.000
_cell.length_b   1.000
_cell.length_c   1.000
_cell.angle_alpha   90.00
_cell.angle_beta   90.00
_cell.angle_gamma   90.00
#
_symmetry.space_group_name_H-M   'P 1'
#
loop_
_entity.id
_entity.type
_entity.pdbx_description
1 polymer ?
#
loop_
_entity_poly.entity_id
_entity_poly.type
_entity_poly.pdbx_seq_one_letter_code
_entity_poly.pdbx_strand_id
1 'polypeptide(L)'
;MNVNKFRLLNILFIISHLLVIGGAVCYLSDFRGMYIFGAGAVILTIVRFLSTPPSSDFRIQRLNRMQAISTILLLATIYLMYKEFTSWGLTLTIAAIIDLVIAFRKPS
;
A
#
# COMPACT_ATOMS: atom_id res chain seq x y z
N MET A 1 -18.84 -4.66 16.93
CA MET A 1 -18.00 -4.41 15.73
C MET A 1 -18.46 -5.36 14.63
N ASN A 2 -18.95 -4.85 13.50
CA ASN A 2 -19.71 -5.63 12.51
C ASN A 2 -18.76 -6.56 11.71
N VAL A 3 -18.86 -7.88 11.89
CA VAL A 3 -17.94 -8.90 11.33
C VAL A 3 -17.79 -8.77 9.80
N ASN A 4 -18.85 -8.33 9.13
CA ASN A 4 -18.87 -8.11 7.68
C ASN A 4 -17.89 -7.00 7.25
N LYS A 5 -17.73 -5.93 8.04
CA LYS A 5 -16.84 -4.80 7.71
C LYS A 5 -15.37 -5.24 7.71
N PHE A 6 -14.97 -6.09 8.66
CA PHE A 6 -13.60 -6.61 8.74
C PHE A 6 -13.25 -7.50 7.54
N ARG A 7 -14.18 -8.40 7.14
CA ARG A 7 -14.00 -9.23 5.94
C ARG A 7 -13.87 -8.39 4.67
N LEU A 8 -14.70 -7.34 4.54
CA LEU A 8 -14.69 -6.46 3.38
C LEU A 8 -13.37 -5.68 3.27
N LEU A 9 -12.87 -5.14 4.40
CA LEU A 9 -11.56 -4.48 4.45
C LEU A 9 -10.41 -5.41 4.10
N ASN A 10 -10.47 -6.68 4.53
CA ASN A 10 -9.43 -7.67 4.21
C ASN A 10 -9.43 -8.02 2.71
N ILE A 11 -10.61 -8.19 2.11
CA ILE A 11 -10.73 -8.42 0.66
C ILE A 11 -10.19 -7.21 -0.12
N LEU A 12 -10.57 -5.99 0.27
CA LEU A 12 -10.05 -4.76 -0.35
C LEU A 12 -8.53 -4.61 -0.17
N PHE A 13 -7.98 -5.06 0.97
CA PHE A 13 -6.55 -5.08 1.20
C PHE A 13 -5.81 -6.01 0.22
N ILE A 14 -6.35 -7.21 -0.01
CA ILE A 14 -5.78 -8.17 -0.97
C ILE A 14 -5.90 -7.61 -2.39
N ILE A 15 -7.08 -7.13 -2.78
CA ILE A 15 -7.32 -6.56 -4.12
C ILE A 15 -6.39 -5.39 -4.39
N SER A 16 -6.20 -4.49 -3.42
CA SER A 16 -5.31 -3.34 -3.59
C SER A 16 -3.86 -3.74 -3.79
N HIS A 17 -3.33 -4.72 -3.04
CA HIS A 17 -1.97 -5.23 -3.29
C HIS A 17 -1.84 -5.91 -4.65
N LEU A 18 -2.85 -6.68 -5.07
CA LEU A 18 -2.88 -7.28 -6.40
C LEU A 18 -2.89 -6.23 -7.51
N LEU A 19 -3.64 -5.13 -7.33
CA LEU A 19 -3.65 -4.00 -8.26
C LEU A 19 -2.30 -3.26 -8.29
N VAL A 20 -1.65 -3.06 -7.14
CA VAL A 20 -0.33 -2.42 -7.06
C VAL A 20 0.72 -3.28 -7.78
N ILE A 21 0.76 -4.58 -7.51
CA ILE A 21 1.72 -5.50 -8.17
C ILE A 21 1.39 -5.63 -9.67
N GLY A 22 0.12 -5.87 -10.00
CA GLY A 22 -0.32 -6.00 -11.40
C GLY A 22 -0.11 -4.71 -12.19
N GLY A 23 -0.38 -3.55 -11.59
CA GLY A 23 -0.14 -2.24 -12.20
C GLY A 23 1.35 -1.96 -12.43
N ALA A 24 2.22 -2.35 -11.50
CA ALA A 24 3.66 -2.23 -11.66
C ALA A 24 4.21 -3.12 -12.79
N VAL A 25 3.71 -4.36 -12.91
CA VAL A 25 4.07 -5.27 -14.01
C VAL A 25 3.54 -4.74 -15.34
N CYS A 26 2.29 -4.27 -15.38
CA CYS A 26 1.68 -3.72 -16.58
C CYS A 26 2.41 -2.46 -17.08
N TYR A 27 2.93 -1.63 -16.16
CA TYR A 27 3.70 -0.44 -16.49
C TYR A 27 5.01 -0.75 -17.25
N LEU A 28 5.58 -1.95 -17.09
CA LEU A 28 6.74 -2.38 -17.89
C LEU A 28 6.41 -2.60 -19.36
N SER A 29 5.15 -2.93 -19.68
CA SER A 29 4.69 -3.21 -21.05
C SER A 29 3.99 -2.02 -21.69
N ASP A 30 3.26 -1.22 -20.92
CA ASP A 30 2.50 -0.06 -21.41
C ASP A 30 2.36 1.03 -20.33
N PHE A 31 2.46 2.31 -20.72
CA PHE A 31 2.34 3.47 -19.83
C PHE A 31 1.00 3.51 -19.07
N ARG A 32 -0.03 2.83 -19.59
CA ARG A 32 -1.34 2.69 -18.95
C ARG A 32 -1.31 1.95 -17.61
N GLY A 33 -0.26 1.17 -17.32
CA GLY A 33 -0.08 0.50 -16.04
C GLY A 33 -0.08 1.45 -14.83
N MET A 34 0.30 2.72 -15.04
CA MET A 34 0.27 3.76 -14.00
C MET A 34 -1.14 3.97 -13.42
N TYR A 35 -2.19 3.94 -14.25
CA TYR A 35 -3.56 4.15 -13.76
C TYR A 35 -4.03 3.00 -12.86
N ILE A 36 -3.66 1.76 -13.21
CA ILE A 36 -3.97 0.56 -12.42
C ILE A 36 -3.20 0.60 -11.09
N PHE A 37 -1.91 0.94 -11.15
CA PHE A 37 -1.06 1.10 -9.97
C PHE A 37 -1.60 2.19 -9.04
N GLY A 38 -1.97 3.35 -9.59
CA GLY A 38 -2.53 4.47 -8.85
C GLY A 38 -3.86 4.13 -8.17
N ALA A 39 -4.77 3.46 -8.89
CA ALA A 39 -6.02 2.98 -8.30
C ALA A 39 -5.78 2.03 -7.11
N GLY A 40 -4.83 1.09 -7.26
CA GLY A 40 -4.44 0.18 -6.19
C GLY A 40 -3.92 0.90 -4.94
N ALA A 41 -3.00 1.85 -5.13
CA ALA A 41 -2.41 2.63 -4.06
C ALA A 41 -3.43 3.52 -3.32
N VAL A 42 -4.39 4.11 -4.04
CA VAL A 42 -5.47 4.90 -3.43
C VAL A 42 -6.38 4.01 -2.59
N ILE A 43 -6.82 2.86 -3.11
CA ILE A 43 -7.64 1.89 -2.37
C ILE A 43 -6.88 1.43 -1.12
N LEU A 44 -5.60 1.12 -1.26
CA LEU A 44 -4.75 0.69 -0.14
C LEU A 44 -4.68 1.78 0.95
N THR A 45 -4.55 3.05 0.56
CA THR A 45 -4.53 4.19 1.49
C THR A 45 -5.83 4.28 2.28
N ILE A 46 -6.97 4.15 1.60
CA ILE A 46 -8.31 4.19 2.22
C ILE A 46 -8.46 3.01 3.20
N VAL A 47 -8.11 1.79 2.79
CA VAL A 47 -8.19 0.60 3.64
C VAL A 47 -7.32 0.77 4.89
N ARG A 48 -6.10 1.30 4.75
CA ARG A 48 -5.20 1.58 5.89
C ARG A 48 -5.79 2.60 6.85
N PHE A 49 -6.37 3.68 6.34
CA PHE A 49 -7.01 4.70 7.15
C PHE A 49 -8.19 4.14 7.94
N LEU A 50 -9.06 3.34 7.31
CA LEU A 50 -10.20 2.71 7.97
C LEU A 50 -9.81 1.60 8.95
N SER A 51 -8.66 0.95 8.74
CA SER A 51 -8.19 -0.18 9.53
C SER A 51 -7.25 0.22 10.68
N THR A 52 -7.01 1.51 10.89
CA THR A 52 -6.15 2.00 11.98
C THR A 52 -7.01 2.34 13.20
N PRO A 53 -7.17 1.42 14.19
CA PRO A 53 -7.82 1.75 15.44
C PRO A 53 -6.92 2.67 16.29
N PRO A 54 -7.51 3.57 17.10
CA PRO A 54 -6.78 4.32 18.11
C PRO A 54 -6.32 3.35 19.21
N SER A 55 -5.07 2.89 19.12
CA SER A 55 -4.45 2.01 20.12
C SER A 55 -3.62 2.82 21.11
N SER A 56 -3.76 2.55 22.41
CA SER A 56 -2.95 3.14 23.49
C SER A 56 -1.51 2.62 23.55
N ASP A 57 -1.21 1.51 22.85
CA ASP A 57 0.11 0.89 22.88
C ASP A 57 1.10 1.59 21.96
N PHE A 58 2.21 2.05 22.54
CA PHE A 58 3.35 2.64 21.80
C PHE A 58 3.87 1.72 20.68
N ARG A 59 3.80 0.40 20.86
CA ARG A 59 4.25 -0.60 19.87
C ARG A 59 3.39 -0.57 18.60
N ILE A 60 2.07 -0.49 18.75
CA ILE A 60 1.12 -0.43 17.63
C ILE A 60 1.20 0.95 16.96
N GLN A 61 1.40 2.01 17.73
CA GLN A 61 1.54 3.37 17.18
C GLN A 61 2.79 3.52 16.29
N ARG A 62 3.92 2.91 16.65
CA ARG A 62 5.12 2.87 15.79
C ARG A 62 4.88 2.10 14.50
N LEU A 63 4.15 1.00 14.57
CA LEU A 63 3.79 0.20 13.41
C LEU A 63 2.89 0.97 12.43
N ASN A 64 1.92 1.72 12.96
CA ASN A 64 1.04 2.59 12.18
C ASN A 64 1.83 3.72 11.48
N ARG A 65 2.85 4.28 12.14
CA ARG A 65 3.75 5.27 11.52
C ARG A 65 4.57 4.66 10.38
N MET A 66 5.12 3.46 10.56
CA MET A 66 5.83 2.75 9.48
C MET A 66 4.90 2.45 8.29
N GLN A 67 3.66 2.07 8.57
CA GLN A 67 2.65 1.81 7.54
C GLN A 67 2.26 3.10 6.79
N ALA A 68 2.19 4.23 7.48
CA ALA A 68 1.97 5.53 6.84
C ALA A 68 3.14 5.91 5.91
N ILE A 69 4.39 5.70 6.36
CA ILE A 69 5.58 5.96 5.53
C ILE A 69 5.58 5.13 4.25
N SER A 70 5.28 3.83 4.35
CA SER A 70 5.12 2.96 3.18
C SER A 70 4.07 3.49 2.20
N THR A 71 2.91 3.89 2.71
CA THR A 71 1.82 4.44 1.89
C THR A 71 2.26 5.71 1.15
N ILE A 72 2.96 6.61 1.84
CA ILE A 72 3.49 7.84 1.24
C ILE A 72 4.51 7.51 0.14
N LEU A 73 5.36 6.49 0.33
CA LEU A 73 6.29 6.01 -0.70
C LEU A 73 5.56 5.45 -1.93
N LEU A 74 4.45 4.73 -1.74
CA LEU A 74 3.63 4.25 -2.86
C LEU A 74 3.01 5.42 -3.63
N LEU A 75 2.52 6.46 -2.94
CA LEU A 75 2.03 7.69 -3.60
C LEU A 75 3.15 8.42 -4.34
N ALA A 76 4.36 8.51 -3.76
CA ALA A 76 5.52 9.06 -4.43
C ALA A 76 5.92 8.25 -5.67
N THR A 77 5.74 6.93 -5.64
CA THR A 77 5.97 6.04 -6.79
C THR A 77 5.01 6.35 -7.93
N ILE A 78 3.72 6.64 -7.66
CA ILE A 78 2.77 7.09 -8.67
C ILE A 78 3.26 8.37 -9.35
N TYR A 79 3.74 9.33 -8.56
CA TYR A 79 4.26 10.59 -9.09
C TYR A 79 5.53 10.40 -9.93
N LEU A 80 6.42 9.49 -9.52
CA LEU A 80 7.62 9.12 -10.28
C LEU A 80 7.27 8.43 -11.60
N MET A 81 6.28 7.52 -11.60
CA MET A 81 5.76 6.89 -12.81
C MET A 81 5.14 7.92 -13.76
N TYR A 82 4.42 8.92 -13.23
CA TYR A 82 3.86 10.01 -14.05
C TYR A 82 4.94 10.85 -14.73
N LYS A 83 6.06 11.07 -14.04
CA LYS A 83 7.21 11.79 -14.57
C LYS A 83 8.15 10.91 -15.40
N GLU A 84 7.80 9.64 -15.62
CA GLU A 84 8.57 8.64 -16.37
C GLU A 84 10.00 8.44 -15.86
N PHE A 85 10.26 8.76 -14.58
CA PHE A 85 11.59 8.60 -13.98
C PHE A 85 11.88 7.13 -13.68
N THR A 86 12.99 6.60 -14.17
CA THR A 86 13.44 5.21 -13.95
C THR A 86 13.59 4.80 -12.48
N SER A 87 13.66 5.76 -11.55
CA SER A 87 13.75 5.53 -10.10
C SER A 87 12.45 5.03 -9.45
N TRP A 88 11.33 4.96 -10.17
CA TRP A 88 10.04 4.49 -9.62
C TRP A 88 10.11 3.06 -9.03
N GLY A 89 10.90 2.18 -9.66
CA GLY A 89 11.05 0.79 -9.19
C GLY A 89 11.77 0.70 -7.85
N LEU A 90 12.71 1.61 -7.60
CA LEU A 90 13.44 1.71 -6.33
C LEU A 90 12.52 2.12 -5.18
N THR A 91 11.70 3.17 -5.38
CA THR A 91 10.75 3.62 -4.35
C THR A 91 9.68 2.58 -4.06
N LEU A 92 9.20 1.88 -5.10
CA LEU A 92 8.27 0.77 -4.95
C LEU A 92 8.86 -0.36 -4.09
N THR A 93 10.10 -0.75 -4.38
CA THR A 93 10.78 -1.86 -3.67
C THR A 93 10.99 -1.51 -2.20
N ILE A 94 11.40 -0.28 -1.88
CA ILE A 94 11.55 0.17 -0.50
C ILE A 94 10.21 0.14 0.24
N ALA A 95 9.12 0.62 -0.39
CA ALA A 95 7.78 0.55 0.19
C ALA A 95 7.36 -0.91 0.48
N ALA A 96 7.60 -1.81 -0.46
CA ALA A 96 7.27 -3.23 -0.33
C ALA A 96 8.07 -3.91 0.81
N ILE A 97 9.35 -3.60 0.98
CA ILE A 97 10.15 -4.11 2.10
C ILE A 97 9.58 -3.65 3.44
N ILE A 98 9.21 -2.38 3.56
CA ILE A 98 8.59 -1.84 4.79
C ILE A 98 7.28 -2.58 5.08
N ASP A 99 6.43 -2.79 4.06
CA ASP A 99 5.18 -3.52 4.21
C ASP A 99 5.37 -4.98 4.61
N LEU A 100 6.39 -5.64 4.06
CA LEU A 100 6.75 -7.01 4.43
C LEU A 100 7.18 -7.10 5.90
N VAL A 101 8.02 -6.16 6.37
CA VAL A 101 8.42 -6.08 7.79
C VAL A 101 7.22 -5.84 8.70
N ILE A 102 6.25 -5.03 8.27
CA ILE A 102 5.02 -4.80 9.01
C ILE A 102 4.17 -6.07 9.07
N ALA A 103 4.06 -6.81 7.96
CA ALA A 103 3.29 -8.05 7.89
C ALA A 103 3.83 -9.10 8.87
N PHE A 104 5.15 -9.24 8.99
CA PHE A 104 5.78 -10.13 9.98
C PHE A 104 5.61 -9.67 11.44
N ARG A 105 5.36 -8.38 11.68
CA ARG A 105 5.25 -7.81 13.04
C ARG A 105 3.82 -7.67 13.54
N LYS A 106 2.81 -7.69 12.66
CA LYS A 106 1.40 -7.67 13.09
C LYS A 106 1.07 -9.01 13.74
N PRO A 107 0.58 -9.03 15.00
CA PRO A 107 0.07 -10.26 15.58
C PRO A 107 -1.15 -10.72 14.77
N SER A 108 -1.19 -12.01 14.46
CA SER A 108 -2.29 -12.70 13.75
C SER A 108 -3.62 -12.55 14.48
#